data_AF-A0A1H8E438-F1
#
_entry.id   AF-A0A1H8E438-F1
#
_cell.length_a   1.000
_cell.length_b   1.000
_cell.length_c   1.000
_cell.angle_alpha   90.00
_cell.angle_beta   90.00
_cell.angle_gamma   90.00
#
_symmetry.space_group_name_H-M   'P 1'
#
loop_
_entity.id
_entity.type
_entity.pdbx_description
1 polymer ?
#
loop_
_entity_poly.entity_id
_entity_poly.type
_entity_poly.pdbx_seq_one_letter_code
_entity_poly.pdbx_strand_id
1 'polypeptide(L)'
;MGVSRDTFYRYRDAHEQGGVQALLDSNRRKPNPKNRVEEAVEAAVIAYALEQPAHGQLRASNELRQRGIFVSGSGVRSIWLRHNLASFKQRLAQLEAQVAQTGAVLTEAQVAALERKKWQGRDA
;
A
#
# COMPACT_ATOMS: atom_id res chain seq x y z
N MET A 1 14.85 -36.79 22.37
CA MET A 1 14.73 -35.93 21.18
C MET A 1 13.45 -35.12 21.32
N GLY A 2 13.59 -33.80 21.51
CA GLY A 2 12.56 -32.95 22.11
C GLY A 2 11.55 -32.34 21.14
N VAL A 3 10.60 -33.14 20.65
CA VAL A 3 9.37 -32.65 20.01
C VAL A 3 8.20 -33.50 20.49
N SER A 4 7.03 -32.87 20.66
CA SER A 4 5.82 -33.60 21.05
C SER A 4 5.36 -34.55 19.95
N ARG A 5 4.67 -35.63 20.33
CA ARG A 5 4.06 -36.57 19.38
C ARG A 5 3.17 -35.86 18.36
N ASP A 6 2.36 -34.90 18.82
CA ASP A 6 1.47 -34.11 17.95
C ASP A 6 2.25 -33.30 16.90
N THR A 7 3.33 -32.64 17.33
CA THR A 7 4.22 -31.89 16.44
C THR A 7 4.81 -32.79 15.35
N PHE A 8 5.24 -34.00 15.73
CA PHE A 8 5.78 -34.97 14.77
C PHE A 8 4.74 -35.35 13.70
N TYR A 9 3.53 -35.70 14.11
CA TYR A 9 2.48 -36.11 13.17
C TYR A 9 2.03 -34.95 12.27
N ARG A 10 1.95 -33.71 12.78
CA ARG A 10 1.62 -32.54 11.94
C ARG A 10 2.65 -32.30 10.83
N TYR A 11 3.94 -32.43 11.13
CA TYR A 11 5.00 -32.30 10.12
C TYR A 11 5.00 -33.47 9.14
N ARG A 12 4.78 -34.70 9.62
CA ARG A 12 4.67 -35.88 8.76
C ARG A 12 3.50 -35.74 7.79
N ASP A 13 2.32 -35.38 8.28
CA ASP A 13 1.12 -35.25 7.45
C ASP A 13 1.28 -34.12 6.42
N ALA A 14 1.90 -32.99 6.79
CA ALA A 14 2.22 -31.91 5.86
C ALA A 14 3.21 -32.37 4.77
N HIS A 15 4.22 -33.16 5.14
CA HIS A 15 5.19 -33.74 4.20
C HIS A 15 4.55 -34.77 3.27
N GLU A 16 3.69 -35.65 3.79
CA GLU A 16 2.96 -36.66 2.99
C GLU A 16 2.01 -36.00 1.98
N GLN A 17 1.38 -34.88 2.34
CA GLN A 17 0.40 -34.20 1.47
C GLN A 17 1.02 -33.22 0.46
N GLY A 18 2.15 -32.58 0.80
CA GLY A 18 2.72 -31.49 -0.03
C GLY A 18 4.25 -31.51 -0.17
N GLY A 19 4.90 -32.61 0.23
CA GLY A 19 6.35 -32.78 0.17
C GLY A 19 7.12 -31.79 1.05
N VAL A 20 8.42 -31.67 0.79
CA VAL A 20 9.31 -30.76 1.53
C VAL A 20 8.86 -29.29 1.43
N GLN A 21 8.18 -28.91 0.35
CA GLN A 21 7.72 -27.52 0.17
C GLN A 21 6.61 -27.13 1.15
N ALA A 22 5.76 -28.07 1.56
CA ALA A 22 4.75 -27.82 2.58
C ALA A 22 5.34 -27.59 3.98
N LEU A 23 6.60 -27.99 4.20
CA LEU A 23 7.33 -27.74 5.44
C LEU A 23 7.98 -26.34 5.45
N LEU A 24 8.13 -25.72 4.29
CA LEU A 24 8.62 -24.35 4.19
C LEU A 24 7.47 -23.38 4.46
N ASP A 25 7.54 -22.69 5.60
CA ASP A 25 6.60 -21.62 5.96
C ASP A 25 6.79 -20.42 5.02
N SER A 26 6.12 -20.50 3.87
CA SER A 26 6.45 -19.70 2.68
C SER A 26 6.07 -18.23 2.82
N ASN A 27 5.23 -17.85 3.80
CA ASN A 27 4.90 -16.45 4.03
C ASN A 27 4.39 -16.17 5.45
N ARG A 28 5.30 -15.72 6.33
CA ARG A 28 4.96 -15.23 7.69
C ARG A 28 4.16 -13.93 7.70
N ARG A 29 4.08 -13.21 6.58
CA ARG A 29 3.41 -11.90 6.47
C ARG A 29 2.04 -12.03 5.82
N LYS A 30 1.10 -12.61 6.55
CA LYS A 30 -0.31 -12.66 6.12
C LYS A 30 -1.00 -11.33 6.45
N PRO A 31 -1.84 -10.78 5.55
CA PRO A 31 -2.68 -9.64 5.88
C PRO A 31 -3.54 -9.95 7.11
N ASN A 32 -3.66 -8.99 8.04
CA ASN A 32 -4.55 -9.10 9.19
C ASN A 32 -5.70 -8.10 9.05
N PRO A 33 -6.88 -8.52 8.53
CA PRO A 33 -8.03 -7.63 8.33
C PRO A 33 -8.54 -6.99 9.62
N LYS A 34 -8.34 -7.63 10.78
CA LYS A 34 -8.79 -7.09 12.07
C LYS A 34 -8.05 -5.81 12.47
N ASN A 35 -6.83 -5.64 11.96
CA ASN A 35 -6.02 -4.44 12.21
C ASN A 35 -6.18 -3.39 11.09
N ARG A 36 -7.18 -3.56 10.22
CA ARG A 36 -7.44 -2.60 9.15
C ARG A 36 -8.08 -1.35 9.72
N VAL A 37 -7.71 -0.21 9.16
CA VAL A 37 -8.43 1.03 9.41
C VAL A 37 -9.83 0.92 8.80
N GLU A 38 -10.73 1.77 9.29
CA GLU A 38 -12.05 1.92 8.69
C GLU A 38 -11.96 2.25 7.20
N GLU A 39 -12.90 1.73 6.41
CA GLU A 39 -12.91 1.88 4.97
C GLU A 39 -12.96 3.36 4.54
N ALA A 40 -13.72 4.20 5.25
CA ALA A 40 -13.78 5.63 5.00
C ALA A 40 -12.40 6.32 5.13
N VAL A 41 -11.61 5.91 6.14
CA VAL A 41 -10.25 6.43 6.35
C VAL A 41 -9.32 5.94 5.22
N GLU A 42 -9.42 4.67 4.85
CA GLU A 42 -8.64 4.10 3.74
C GLU A 42 -8.94 4.81 2.42
N ALA A 43 -10.22 5.04 2.11
CA ALA A 43 -10.67 5.76 0.92
C ALA A 43 -10.16 7.22 0.91
N ALA A 44 -10.25 7.93 2.04
CA ALA A 44 -9.75 9.30 2.13
C ALA A 44 -8.23 9.39 1.93
N VAL A 45 -7.47 8.43 2.44
CA VAL A 45 -6.01 8.35 2.23
C VAL A 45 -5.66 8.11 0.76
N ILE A 46 -6.43 7.27 0.07
CA ILE A 46 -6.25 7.01 -1.37
C ILE A 46 -6.58 8.26 -2.18
N ALA A 47 -7.75 8.87 -1.92
CA ALA A 47 -8.17 10.09 -2.60
C ALA A 47 -7.14 11.21 -2.43
N TYR A 48 -6.64 11.41 -1.20
CA TYR A 48 -5.60 12.39 -0.93
C TYR A 48 -4.30 12.12 -1.69
N ALA A 49 -3.90 10.86 -1.86
CA ALA A 49 -2.71 10.50 -2.63
C ALA A 49 -2.83 10.87 -4.12
N LEU A 50 -4.04 10.93 -4.67
CA LEU A 50 -4.30 11.33 -6.05
C LEU A 50 -4.48 12.85 -6.17
N GLU A 51 -5.05 13.49 -5.16
CA GLU A 51 -5.15 14.96 -5.05
C GLU A 51 -3.76 15.60 -4.94
N GLN A 52 -2.90 15.06 -4.07
CA GLN A 52 -1.58 15.60 -3.74
C GLN A 52 -0.48 14.53 -3.90
N PRO A 53 -0.20 14.06 -5.13
CA PRO A 53 0.72 12.94 -5.36
C PRO A 53 2.16 13.23 -4.92
N ALA A 54 2.58 14.49 -4.93
CA ALA A 54 3.91 14.91 -4.49
C ALA A 54 4.12 14.81 -2.97
N HIS A 55 3.06 14.72 -2.17
CA HIS A 55 3.18 14.68 -0.72
C HIS A 55 3.67 13.31 -0.23
N GLY A 56 4.59 13.35 0.75
CA GLY A 56 5.04 12.16 1.46
C GLY A 56 4.07 11.74 2.57
N GLN A 57 4.26 10.52 3.10
CA GLN A 57 3.35 9.92 4.09
C GLN A 57 3.15 10.76 5.36
N LEU A 58 4.19 11.48 5.82
CA LEU A 58 4.10 12.35 7.00
C LEU A 58 3.24 13.59 6.71
N ARG A 59 3.46 14.24 5.56
CA ARG A 59 2.67 15.40 5.15
C ARG A 59 1.21 15.00 4.92
N ALA A 60 0.97 13.91 4.21
CA ALA A 60 -0.38 13.39 3.98
C ALA A 60 -1.12 13.12 5.30
N SER A 61 -0.46 12.49 6.28
CA SER A 61 -1.02 12.27 7.62
C SER A 61 -1.40 13.59 8.32
N ASN A 62 -0.54 14.61 8.27
CA ASN A 62 -0.81 15.91 8.89
C ASN A 62 -1.96 16.65 8.22
N GLU A 63 -2.07 16.57 6.90
CA GLU A 63 -3.10 17.23 6.09
C GLU A 63 -4.46 16.55 6.28
N LEU A 64 -4.49 15.22 6.34
CA LEU A 64 -5.68 14.47 6.70
C LEU A 64 -6.14 14.76 8.13
N ARG A 65 -5.20 14.95 9.06
CA ARG A 65 -5.53 15.34 10.44
C ARG A 65 -6.25 16.70 10.49
N GLN A 66 -5.84 17.65 9.65
CA GLN A 66 -6.54 18.94 9.53
C GLN A 66 -7.96 18.79 8.96
N ARG A 67 -8.21 17.74 8.17
CA ARG A 67 -9.54 17.36 7.67
C ARG A 67 -10.36 16.50 8.66
N GLY A 68 -9.89 16.36 9.90
CA GLY A 68 -10.54 15.54 10.93
C GLY A 68 -10.33 14.03 10.80
N ILE A 69 -9.45 13.58 9.89
CA ILE A 69 -9.14 12.17 9.66
C ILE A 69 -7.83 11.82 10.37
N PHE A 70 -7.93 11.00 11.41
CA PHE A 70 -6.78 10.63 12.24
C PHE A 70 -6.14 9.34 11.74
N VAL A 71 -5.04 9.46 11.01
CA VAL A 71 -4.22 8.33 10.57
C VAL A 71 -2.74 8.69 10.71
N SER A 72 -1.93 7.78 11.24
CA SER A 72 -0.48 8.00 11.39
C SER A 72 0.24 7.93 10.05
N GLY A 73 1.43 8.55 9.95
CA GLY A 73 2.26 8.44 8.74
C GLY A 73 2.64 7.00 8.37
N SER A 74 2.80 6.10 9.35
CA SER A 74 2.99 4.67 9.07
C SER A 74 1.72 4.01 8.57
N GLY A 75 0.55 4.38 9.11
CA GLY A 75 -0.76 3.92 8.63
C GLY A 75 -1.00 4.33 7.17
N VAL A 76 -0.70 5.57 6.82
CA VAL A 76 -0.74 6.07 5.42
C VAL A 76 0.15 5.21 4.53
N ARG A 77 1.40 4.94 4.94
CA ARG A 77 2.32 4.07 4.20
C ARG A 77 1.76 2.67 4.00
N SER A 78 1.24 2.06 5.05
CA SER A 78 0.67 0.72 5.00
C SER A 78 -0.53 0.64 4.06
N ILE A 79 -1.38 1.67 4.02
CA ILE A 79 -2.46 1.79 3.03
C ILE A 79 -1.88 1.89 1.62
N TRP A 80 -0.94 2.81 1.39
CA TRP A 80 -0.33 3.00 0.07
C TRP A 80 0.36 1.75 -0.48
N LEU A 81 1.00 0.95 0.37
CA LEU A 81 1.61 -0.32 -0.04
C LEU A 81 0.57 -1.33 -0.57
N ARG A 82 -0.65 -1.33 -0.02
CA ARG A 82 -1.73 -2.22 -0.47
C ARG A 82 -2.38 -1.77 -1.78
N HIS A 83 -2.34 -0.46 -2.06
CA HIS A 83 -3.02 0.16 -3.21
C HIS A 83 -2.08 0.55 -4.34
N ASN A 84 -0.83 0.11 -4.32
CA ASN A 84 0.18 0.50 -5.31
C ASN A 84 0.35 2.02 -5.42
N LEU A 85 0.42 2.72 -4.27
CA LEU A 85 0.60 4.17 -4.14
C LEU A 85 1.86 4.54 -3.33
N ALA A 86 2.74 3.56 -3.06
CA ALA A 86 3.85 3.73 -2.12
C ALA A 86 4.94 4.69 -2.64
N SER A 87 5.19 4.68 -3.95
CA SER A 87 6.14 5.59 -4.59
C SER A 87 5.44 6.76 -5.30
N PHE A 88 6.18 7.84 -5.53
CA PHE A 88 5.66 8.98 -6.31
C PHE A 88 5.26 8.57 -7.73
N LYS A 89 6.08 7.74 -8.39
CA LYS A 89 5.79 7.20 -9.73
C LYS A 89 4.49 6.39 -9.75
N GLN A 90 4.27 5.59 -8.72
CA GLN A 90 3.05 4.81 -8.54
C GLN A 90 1.80 5.69 -8.37
N ARG A 91 1.88 6.75 -7.55
CA ARG A 91 0.79 7.72 -7.40
C ARG A 91 0.47 8.44 -8.71
N LEU A 92 1.49 8.84 -9.47
CA LEU A 92 1.28 9.47 -10.77
C LEU A 92 0.68 8.52 -11.80
N ALA A 93 1.11 7.26 -11.84
CA ALA A 93 0.53 6.27 -12.75
C ALA A 93 -0.96 6.02 -12.46
N GLN A 94 -1.36 5.97 -11.19
CA GLN A 94 -2.77 5.87 -10.83
C GLN A 94 -3.55 7.14 -11.18
N LEU A 95 -2.97 8.32 -10.96
CA LEU A 95 -3.58 9.59 -11.36
C LEU A 95 -3.83 9.65 -12.87
N GLU A 96 -2.82 9.30 -13.68
CA GLU A 96 -2.93 9.24 -15.15
C GLU A 96 -4.04 8.25 -15.57
N ALA A 97 -4.11 7.07 -14.93
CA ALA A 97 -5.16 6.10 -15.19
C ALA A 97 -6.56 6.61 -14.81
N GLN A 98 -6.70 7.30 -13.68
CA GLN A 98 -7.97 7.88 -13.25
C GLN A 98 -8.44 8.97 -14.24
N VAL A 99 -7.54 9.84 -14.68
CA VAL A 99 -7.85 10.90 -15.66
C VAL A 99 -8.24 10.31 -17.00
N ALA A 100 -7.55 9.28 -17.47
CA ALA A 100 -7.90 8.59 -18.71
C ALA A 100 -9.28 7.93 -18.65
N GLN A 101 -9.70 7.43 -17.49
CA GLN A 101 -11.01 6.81 -17.31
C GLN A 101 -12.15 7.83 -17.14
N THR A 102 -11.91 8.91 -16.40
CA THR A 102 -12.96 9.86 -16.00
C THR A 102 -13.03 11.11 -16.87
N GLY A 103 -11.96 11.41 -17.62
CA GLY A 103 -11.81 12.68 -18.32
C GLY A 103 -11.71 13.90 -17.39
N ALA A 104 -11.42 13.67 -16.10
CA ALA A 104 -11.39 14.74 -15.10
C ALA A 104 -10.32 15.79 -15.40
N VAL A 105 -10.66 17.06 -15.17
CA VAL A 105 -9.72 18.17 -15.28
C VAL A 105 -8.73 18.11 -14.11
N LEU A 106 -7.44 18.19 -14.43
CA LEU A 106 -6.36 18.17 -13.45
C LEU A 106 -6.32 19.47 -12.64
N THR A 107 -6.05 19.34 -11.35
CA THR A 107 -5.75 20.48 -10.47
C THR A 107 -4.32 20.98 -10.70
N GLU A 108 -4.03 22.23 -10.32
CA GLU A 108 -2.69 22.82 -10.44
C GLU A 108 -1.62 21.98 -9.73
N ALA A 109 -1.94 21.44 -8.55
CA ALA A 109 -1.03 20.57 -7.80
C ALA A 109 -0.70 19.28 -8.57
N GLN A 110 -1.68 18.70 -9.24
CA GLN A 110 -1.49 17.49 -10.06
C GLN A 110 -0.69 17.79 -11.33
N VAL A 111 -0.94 18.92 -11.99
CA VAL A 111 -0.15 19.38 -13.15
C VAL A 111 1.31 19.58 -12.74
N ALA A 112 1.57 20.32 -11.67
CA ALA A 112 2.92 20.54 -11.16
C ALA A 112 3.64 19.23 -10.82
N ALA A 113 2.92 18.24 -10.28
CA ALA A 113 3.47 16.92 -10.00
C ALA A 113 3.82 16.14 -11.28
N LEU A 114 2.98 16.21 -12.31
CA LEU A 114 3.26 15.59 -13.61
C LEU A 114 4.43 16.27 -14.34
N GLU A 115 4.56 17.58 -14.24
CA GLU A 115 5.72 18.32 -14.77
C GLU A 115 7.02 17.90 -14.07
N ARG A 116 6.99 17.74 -12.74
CA ARG A 116 8.15 17.27 -11.97
C ARG A 116 8.64 15.88 -12.41
N LYS A 117 7.73 14.98 -12.81
CA LYS A 117 8.06 13.67 -13.41
C LYS A 117 8.85 13.82 -14.71
N LYS A 118 8.48 14.80 -15.55
CA LYS A 118 9.15 15.03 -16.85
C LYS A 118 10.60 15.47 -16.69
N TRP A 119 10.91 16.25 -15.66
CA TRP A 119 12.28 16.68 -15.37
C TRP A 119 13.14 15.53 -14.83
N GLN A 120 12.62 14.76 -13.87
CA GLN A 120 13.36 13.64 -13.28
C GLN A 120 13.65 12.49 -14.27
N GLY A 121 12.87 12.35 -15.33
CA GLY A 121 13.10 11.35 -16.38
C GLY A 121 14.03 11.80 -17.51
N ARG A 122 14.48 13.06 -17.52
CA ARG A 122 15.34 13.63 -18.56
C ARG A 122 16.84 13.59 -18.19
N ASP A 123 17.14 13.40 -16.90
CA ASP A 123 18.49 13.36 -16.32
C ASP A 123 18.96 11.93 -15.95
N ALA A 124 18.27 10.89 -16.43
CA ALA A 124 18.58 9.48 -16.20
C ALA A 124 18.71 8.73 -17.53
#